data_AF-A0A521E0T3-F1
#
_entry.id   AF-A0A521E0T3-F1
#
_cell.length_a   1.000
_cell.length_b   1.000
_cell.length_c   1.000
_cell.angle_alpha   90.00
_cell.angle_beta   90.00
_cell.angle_gamma   90.00
#
_symmetry.space_group_name_H-M   'P 1'
#
loop_
_entity.id
_entity.type
_entity.pdbx_description
1 polymer ?
#
loop_
_entity_poly.entity_id
_entity_poly.type
_entity_poly.pdbx_seq_one_letter_code
_entity_poly.pdbx_strand_id
1 'polypeptide(L)'
;MTITATIDEHEAVTLTYTRMNTTSNLGVPDAADFASDLKSTFNPDQGNIYRDAYNVLVQPEGVTVEVHPHSFPIPWQHIASVVDQLRA
;
A
#
# COMPACT_ATOMS: atom_id res chain seq x y z
N MET A 1 -10.90 9.38 -8.08
CA MET A 1 -10.39 8.64 -6.90
C MET A 1 -8.89 8.78 -6.94
N THR A 2 -8.29 9.24 -5.85
CA THR A 2 -6.86 9.54 -5.79
C THR A 2 -6.28 8.84 -4.57
N ILE A 3 -5.16 8.15 -4.77
CA ILE A 3 -4.37 7.54 -3.70
C ILE A 3 -3.03 8.26 -3.70
N THR A 4 -2.62 8.76 -2.54
CA THR A 4 -1.30 9.34 -2.33
C THR A 4 -0.60 8.58 -1.22
N ALA A 5 0.65 8.20 -1.44
CA ALA A 5 1.54 7.64 -0.44
C ALA A 5 2.60 8.68 -0.09
N THR A 6 2.81 8.92 1.20
CA THR A 6 3.83 9.86 1.70
C THR A 6 4.69 9.18 2.75
N ILE A 7 6.00 9.37 2.69
CA ILE A 7 6.94 8.83 3.68
C ILE A 7 7.22 9.91 4.73
N ASP A 8 7.10 9.55 6.00
CA ASP A 8 7.44 10.39 7.14
C ASP A 8 8.93 10.27 7.51
N GLU A 9 9.42 11.18 8.35
CA GLU A 9 10.80 11.25 8.86
C GLU A 9 11.27 9.94 9.53
N HIS A 10 10.33 9.11 9.97
CA HIS A 10 10.57 7.79 10.57
C HIS A 10 10.45 6.61 9.59
N GLU A 11 10.52 6.84 8.27
CA GLU A 11 10.36 5.83 7.21
C GLU A 11 8.98 5.15 7.21
N ALA A 12 8.01 5.71 7.94
CA ALA A 12 6.63 5.24 7.94
C ALA A 12 5.86 5.84 6.76
N VAL A 13 5.13 5.00 6.04
CA VAL A 13 4.25 5.40 4.93
C VAL A 13 2.88 5.78 5.47
N THR A 14 2.36 6.93 5.05
CA THR A 14 0.93 7.21 5.16
C THR A 14 0.28 7.05 3.79
N LEU A 15 -0.56 6.03 3.64
CA LEU A 15 -1.45 5.87 2.49
C LEU A 15 -2.70 6.69 2.73
N THR A 16 -2.98 7.65 1.85
CA THR A 16 -4.17 8.49 1.90
C THR A 16 -5.07 8.21 0.70
N TYR A 17 -6.33 7.85 0.98
CA TYR A 17 -7.37 7.61 -0.01
C TYR A 17 -8.41 8.71 0.06
N THR A 18 -8.69 9.39 -1.06
CA THR A 18 -9.81 10.33 -1.15
C THR A 18 -10.82 9.86 -2.19
N ARG A 19 -12.05 9.55 -1.74
CA ARG A 19 -13.19 9.28 -2.63
C ARG A 19 -14.38 10.16 -2.26
N MET A 20 -14.75 11.01 -3.22
CA MET A 20 -15.96 11.84 -3.27
C MET A 20 -16.13 12.79 -2.06
N ASN A 21 -16.14 12.30 -0.81
CA ASN A 21 -16.21 13.09 0.42
C ASN A 21 -15.53 12.43 1.64
N THR A 22 -14.90 11.26 1.48
CA THR A 22 -14.19 10.56 2.56
C THR A 22 -12.69 10.51 2.28
N THR A 23 -11.91 10.88 3.30
CA THR A 23 -10.46 10.68 3.36
C THR A 23 -10.16 9.60 4.39
N SER A 24 -9.39 8.60 3.99
CA SER A 24 -8.90 7.54 4.89
C SER A 24 -7.39 7.50 4.85
N ASN A 25 -6.76 7.29 6.00
CA ASN A 25 -5.32 7.24 6.16
C ASN A 25 -4.92 5.89 6.77
N LEU A 26 -3.89 5.24 6.23
CA LEU A 26 -3.28 4.05 6.80
C LEU A 26 -1.78 4.29 6.97
N GLY A 27 -1.28 4.17 8.20
CA GLY A 27 0.15 4.15 8.48
C GLY A 27 0.70 2.75 8.24
N VAL A 28 1.66 2.59 7.33
CA VAL A 28 2.39 1.35 7.06
C VAL A 28 3.86 1.58 7.46
N PRO A 29 4.40 0.81 8.40
CA PRO A 29 5.80 0.94 8.76
C PRO A 29 6.71 0.40 7.66
N ASP A 30 7.89 1.00 7.54
CA ASP A 30 8.96 0.61 6.61
C ASP A 30 8.61 0.76 5.12
N ALA A 31 8.77 2.00 4.62
CA ALA A 31 8.44 2.38 3.26
C ALA A 31 9.21 1.60 2.19
N ALA A 32 10.48 1.26 2.45
CA ALA A 32 11.35 0.61 1.48
C ALA A 32 10.95 -0.85 1.26
N ASP A 33 10.73 -1.61 2.33
CA ASP A 33 10.19 -2.97 2.25
C ASP A 33 8.78 -2.95 1.65
N PHE A 34 7.93 -2.02 2.07
CA PHE A 34 6.55 -1.94 1.57
C PHE A 34 6.47 -1.64 0.07
N ALA A 35 7.27 -0.70 -0.44
CA ALA A 35 7.33 -0.43 -1.87
C ALA A 35 7.84 -1.65 -2.68
N SER A 36 8.79 -2.40 -2.12
CA SER A 36 9.34 -3.60 -2.74
C SER A 36 8.34 -4.74 -2.77
N ASP A 37 7.58 -4.93 -1.68
CA ASP A 37 6.51 -5.91 -1.58
C ASP A 37 5.37 -5.59 -2.54
N LEU A 38 4.90 -4.33 -2.58
CA LEU A 38 3.91 -3.88 -3.56
C LEU A 38 4.38 -4.12 -4.99
N LYS A 39 5.64 -3.80 -5.31
CA LYS A 39 6.19 -4.06 -6.65
C LYS A 39 6.24 -5.55 -6.99
N SER A 40 6.51 -6.40 -6.01
CA SER A 40 6.55 -7.85 -6.22
C SER A 40 5.17 -8.41 -6.57
N THR A 41 4.06 -7.78 -6.15
CA THR A 41 2.70 -8.21 -6.50
C THR A 41 2.37 -8.11 -8.00
N PHE A 42 3.17 -7.42 -8.80
CA PHE A 42 3.04 -7.44 -10.27
C PHE A 42 3.46 -8.77 -10.89
N ASN A 43 4.19 -9.62 -10.16
CA ASN A 43 4.47 -10.97 -10.60
C ASN A 43 3.20 -11.84 -10.43
N PRO A 44 2.65 -12.45 -11.50
CA PRO A 44 1.40 -13.21 -11.42
C PRO A 44 1.50 -14.45 -10.50
N ASP A 45 2.70 -14.97 -10.25
CA ASP A 45 2.94 -16.06 -9.31
C ASP A 45 3.07 -15.59 -7.84
N GLN A 46 3.09 -14.27 -7.60
CA GLN A 46 3.21 -13.71 -6.26
C GLN A 46 1.87 -13.80 -5.53
N GLY A 47 1.88 -14.55 -4.43
CA GLY A 47 0.77 -14.60 -3.48
C GLY A 47 0.84 -13.51 -2.41
N ASN A 48 0.00 -13.66 -1.38
CA ASN A 48 -0.02 -12.78 -0.22
C ASN A 48 1.35 -12.71 0.46
N ILE A 49 1.71 -11.52 0.95
CA ILE A 49 2.92 -11.26 1.71
C ILE A 49 2.50 -10.95 3.15
N TYR A 50 3.14 -11.61 4.11
CA TYR A 50 2.88 -11.43 5.54
C TYR A 50 4.16 -10.93 6.21
N ARG A 51 4.15 -9.69 6.70
CA ARG A 51 5.22 -9.11 7.51
C ARG A 51 4.72 -8.97 8.95
N ASP A 52 5.64 -8.80 9.89
CA ASP A 52 5.32 -8.64 11.31
C ASP A 52 4.41 -7.42 11.56
N ALA A 53 4.63 -6.36 10.77
CA ALA A 53 4.00 -5.06 10.98
C ALA A 53 2.87 -4.73 9.97
N TYR A 54 2.78 -5.45 8.84
CA TYR A 54 1.71 -5.31 7.86
C TYR A 54 1.56 -6.55 6.99
N ASN A 55 0.41 -6.72 6.36
CA ASN A 55 0.18 -7.74 5.34
C ASN A 55 -0.19 -7.11 4.01
N VAL A 56 0.21 -7.75 2.92
CA VAL A 56 -0.14 -7.39 1.54
C VAL A 56 -0.91 -8.55 0.94
N LEU A 57 -2.24 -8.39 0.86
CA LEU A 57 -3.14 -9.43 0.40
C LEU A 57 -3.49 -9.19 -1.07
N VAL A 58 -3.08 -10.11 -1.94
CA VAL A 58 -3.34 -10.03 -3.38
C VAL A 58 -4.78 -10.46 -3.64
N GLN A 59 -5.52 -9.64 -4.38
CA GLN A 59 -6.92 -9.85 -4.70
C GLN A 59 -7.18 -9.64 -6.20
N PRO A 60 -8.31 -10.13 -6.76
CA PRO A 60 -8.62 -9.94 -8.17
C PRO A 60 -8.67 -8.47 -8.60
N GLU A 61 -9.11 -7.58 -7.71
CA GLU A 61 -9.31 -6.13 -7.99
C GLU A 61 -8.09 -5.27 -7.66
N GLY A 62 -7.08 -5.81 -6.96
CA GLY A 62 -5.92 -5.07 -6.49
C GLY A 62 -5.21 -5.75 -5.34
N VAL A 63 -4.70 -4.95 -4.43
CA VAL A 63 -4.03 -5.39 -3.22
C VAL A 63 -4.71 -4.76 -2.02
N THR A 64 -4.94 -5.52 -0.95
CA THR A 64 -5.32 -4.96 0.35
C THR A 64 -4.13 -4.97 1.28
N VAL A 65 -3.78 -3.79 1.77
CA VAL A 65 -2.78 -3.63 2.82
C VAL A 65 -3.49 -3.69 4.15
N GLU A 66 -3.02 -4.56 5.05
CA GLU A 66 -3.57 -4.70 6.39
C GLU A 66 -2.51 -4.31 7.41
N VAL A 67 -2.85 -3.38 8.29
CA VAL A 67 -2.04 -2.98 9.45
C VAL A 67 -2.99 -3.02 10.63
N HIS A 68 -2.93 -4.09 11.43
CA HIS A 68 -3.95 -4.35 12.43
C HIS A 68 -4.16 -3.15 13.38
N PRO A 69 -5.42 -2.71 13.61
CA PRO A 69 -6.69 -3.31 13.21
C PRO A 69 -7.28 -2.77 11.88
N HIS A 70 -6.51 -1.99 11.12
CA HIS A 70 -6.95 -1.27 9.93
C HIS A 70 -6.55 -1.99 8.64
N SER A 71 -7.27 -1.69 7.56
CA SER A 71 -6.92 -2.15 6.22
C SER A 71 -7.21 -1.08 5.17
N PHE A 72 -6.52 -1.16 4.05
CA PHE A 72 -6.55 -0.18 2.99
C PHE A 72 -6.45 -0.88 1.63
N PRO A 73 -7.53 -0.88 0.82
CA PRO A 73 -7.49 -1.44 -0.52
C PRO A 73 -6.82 -0.48 -1.51
N ILE A 74 -5.89 -1.00 -2.29
CA ILE A 74 -5.19 -0.32 -3.39
C ILE A 74 -5.54 -1.06 -4.70
N PRO A 75 -6.35 -0.46 -5.58
CA PRO A 75 -6.65 -1.05 -6.88
C PRO A 75 -5.42 -1.15 -7.78
N TRP A 76 -5.37 -2.17 -8.65
CA TRP A 76 -4.21 -2.43 -9.53
C TRP A 76 -3.72 -1.19 -10.29
N GLN A 77 -4.64 -0.37 -10.83
CA GLN A 77 -4.28 0.82 -11.59
C GLN A 77 -3.54 1.90 -10.78
N HIS A 78 -3.56 1.82 -9.45
CA HIS A 78 -2.89 2.78 -8.57
C HIS A 78 -1.60 2.23 -7.94
N ILE A 79 -1.34 0.92 -7.99
CA ILE A 79 -0.17 0.31 -7.33
C ILE A 79 1.13 0.89 -7.89
N ALA A 80 1.25 1.03 -9.22
CA ALA A 80 2.46 1.57 -9.84
C ALA A 80 2.73 3.02 -9.37
N SER A 81 1.68 3.84 -9.27
CA SER A 81 1.80 5.21 -8.76
C SER A 81 2.18 5.25 -7.28
N VAL A 82 1.64 4.34 -6.47
CA VAL A 82 1.99 4.24 -5.04
C VAL A 82 3.45 3.84 -4.88
N VAL A 83 3.90 2.81 -5.61
CA VAL A 83 5.31 2.37 -5.58
C VAL A 83 6.25 3.49 -6.02
N ASP A 84 5.88 4.25 -7.05
CA ASP A 84 6.68 5.40 -7.51
C ASP A 84 6.78 6.49 -6.44
N GLN A 85 5.66 6.87 -5.83
CA GLN A 85 5.60 7.84 -4.74
C GLN A 85 6.41 7.42 -3.50
N LEU A 86 6.54 6.10 -3.25
CA LEU A 86 7.33 5.55 -2.15
C LEU A 86 8.83 5.45 -2.45
N ARG A 87 9.25 5.68 -3.70
CA ARG A 87 10.66 5.59 -4.11
C ARG A 87 11.26 6.94 -4.49
N ALA A 88 10.44 7.98 -4.52
CA ALA A 88 10.81 9.37 -4.83
C ALA A 88 11.41 10.06 -3.59
#